data_AF-A0A319B943-F1
#
_entry.id   AF-A0A319B943-F1
#
_cell.length_a   1.000
_cell.length_b   1.000
_cell.length_c   1.000
_cell.angle_alpha   90.00
_cell.angle_beta   90.00
_cell.angle_gamma   90.00
#
_symmetry.space_group_name_H-M   'P 1'
#
loop_
_entity.id
_entity.type
_entity.pdbx_description
1 polymer ?
#
loop_
_entity_poly.entity_id
_entity_poly.type
_entity_poly.pdbx_seq_one_letter_code
_entity_poly.pdbx_strand_id
1 'polypeptide(L)'
;MDSHKAERLRILIAGAGIGGLSAAIALRQAGHVVEIFESSRFAIELGAAIHLPPNVNGLLRRMGIQPETFRCNDAEFVSVFDSQGNLVSSKDVRNMRETYPFPLQLSHRIDLHEALKGKATSLQGPGIPVTIHLRSKVIDCDPGSASLTLADGTKVEGDLVIGADGVHSVLRKVIAQEDIAAEPSGGSAFRFLIPISKVESDPETAALVQRPGELQFWDGQYRRLVIYPCRNNTELNFVCLHPDTESDGTTEGWNVSGSQETLLRVFDEFSPAMKKLLAMADPDSIKLWRLLDRKALGTWINGRSCLLGDAAHPFLPHQGQGGAQAIEDGVALGALLPLGTSRDEITERLGLYMRCRYERATMIQDFSRQAAFKISPKDSVGGTSTDPLEFMRINFGHDAHDFASNMLRKHLASQIPNAGALCAMFGSSTSMIRFYGTAGILGHPSQRLLEFQFRARRNYLETFLPCIDSRIDSPGGWSNASWVIRRIQPEEWQGRGAVTILGLCIFNALLAPDEPKEFNPVTFCDNPEFVTAARQEQNLPILLADLNESVIGSKYRMDASGSGVNFMGIGTNLSSGHLNGVFGKEGHQKAWVSVTPLNSDALEAIFPGMANIIQRLQGLDMHDLAMTRSQM
;
A
#
# COMPACT_ATOMS: atom_id res chain seq x y z
N MET A 1 39.35 -2.90 -14.54
CA MET A 1 38.04 -3.52 -14.24
C MET A 1 37.10 -2.37 -13.97
N ASP A 2 36.40 -1.91 -15.00
CA ASP A 2 35.46 -0.81 -14.88
C ASP A 2 34.34 -1.21 -13.91
N SER A 3 34.11 -0.38 -12.91
CA SER A 3 32.94 -0.51 -12.06
C SER A 3 31.71 -0.40 -12.96
N HIS A 4 30.94 -1.48 -13.09
CA HIS A 4 29.63 -1.43 -13.75
C HIS A 4 28.77 -0.38 -13.04
N LYS A 5 28.74 0.82 -13.58
CA LYS A 5 27.91 1.92 -13.10
C LYS A 5 26.47 1.46 -13.36
N ALA A 6 25.76 1.09 -12.29
CA ALA A 6 24.41 0.53 -12.40
C ALA A 6 23.55 1.37 -13.36
N GLU A 7 22.92 0.71 -14.34
CA GLU A 7 22.23 1.36 -15.45
C GLU A 7 21.04 2.17 -14.92
N ARG A 8 20.94 3.42 -15.37
CA ARG A 8 19.83 4.32 -15.06
C ARG A 8 18.99 4.50 -16.30
N LEU A 9 17.69 4.24 -16.17
CA LEU A 9 16.71 4.52 -17.21
C LEU A 9 16.36 6.01 -17.22
N ARG A 10 16.13 6.55 -18.43
CA ARG A 10 15.46 7.84 -18.67
C ARG A 10 13.98 7.57 -18.91
N ILE A 11 13.12 8.07 -18.03
CA ILE A 11 11.69 7.76 -18.04
C ILE A 11 10.88 9.03 -18.31
N LEU A 12 10.01 8.97 -19.31
CA LEU A 12 9.14 10.07 -19.73
C LEU A 12 7.72 9.82 -19.24
N ILE A 13 7.12 10.80 -18.56
CA ILE A 13 5.75 10.70 -18.03
C ILE A 13 4.89 11.78 -18.68
N ALA A 14 3.78 11.38 -19.31
CA ALA A 14 2.78 12.30 -19.84
C ALA A 14 1.73 12.58 -18.75
N GLY A 15 1.74 13.79 -18.17
CA GLY A 15 0.78 14.25 -17.16
C GLY A 15 1.36 14.33 -15.74
N ALA A 16 1.16 15.48 -15.10
CA ALA A 16 1.61 15.76 -13.73
C ALA A 16 0.45 15.73 -12.71
N GLY A 17 -0.50 14.82 -12.89
CA GLY A 17 -1.53 14.52 -11.89
C GLY A 17 -0.97 13.71 -10.71
N ILE A 18 -1.85 13.30 -9.78
CA ILE A 18 -1.49 12.51 -8.59
C ILE A 18 -0.69 11.24 -8.96
N GLY A 19 -1.18 10.49 -9.95
CA GLY A 19 -0.52 9.25 -10.42
C GLY A 19 0.84 9.51 -11.05
N GLY A 20 0.93 10.47 -11.97
CA GLY A 20 2.20 10.82 -12.64
C GLY A 20 3.27 11.31 -11.67
N LEU A 21 2.89 12.17 -10.71
CA LEU A 21 3.81 12.63 -9.67
C LEU A 21 4.24 11.49 -8.72
N SER A 22 3.33 10.59 -8.37
CA SER A 22 3.65 9.44 -7.52
C SER A 22 4.59 8.44 -8.21
N ALA A 23 4.35 8.15 -9.50
CA ALA A 23 5.27 7.37 -10.32
C ALA A 23 6.65 8.04 -10.40
N ALA A 24 6.69 9.36 -10.60
CA ALA A 24 7.94 10.10 -10.67
C ALA A 24 8.75 10.05 -9.37
N ILE A 25 8.08 10.16 -8.21
CA ILE A 25 8.73 10.00 -6.91
C ILE A 25 9.27 8.57 -6.76
N ALA A 26 8.45 7.55 -7.00
CA ALA A 26 8.87 6.17 -6.82
C ALA A 26 10.06 5.80 -7.74
N LEU A 27 10.03 6.22 -9.00
CA LEU A 27 11.08 5.95 -9.98
C LEU A 27 12.36 6.74 -9.73
N ARG A 28 12.28 8.01 -9.26
CA ARG A 28 13.50 8.71 -8.81
C ARG A 28 14.11 8.04 -7.59
N GLN A 29 13.29 7.58 -6.64
CA GLN A 29 13.77 6.88 -5.44
C GLN A 29 14.43 5.54 -5.79
N ALA A 30 13.95 4.88 -6.85
CA ALA A 30 14.58 3.72 -7.45
C ALA A 30 15.89 4.04 -8.20
N GLY A 31 16.24 5.32 -8.38
CA GLY A 31 17.53 5.77 -8.90
C GLY A 31 17.55 6.24 -10.36
N HIS A 32 16.38 6.36 -11.00
CA HIS A 32 16.23 6.72 -12.42
C HIS A 32 16.16 8.24 -12.67
N VAL A 33 16.31 8.62 -13.93
CA VAL A 33 16.12 10.00 -14.41
C VAL A 33 14.69 10.12 -14.92
N VAL A 34 13.91 11.05 -14.37
CA VAL A 34 12.48 11.18 -14.69
C VAL A 34 12.15 12.59 -15.16
N GLU A 35 11.40 12.65 -16.26
CA GLU A 35 10.87 13.89 -16.84
C GLU A 35 9.35 13.79 -17.00
N ILE A 36 8.62 14.81 -16.54
CA ILE A 36 7.17 14.89 -16.69
C ILE A 36 6.83 15.98 -17.70
N PHE A 37 5.91 15.70 -18.61
CA PHE A 37 5.37 16.65 -19.59
C PHE A 37 3.91 16.96 -19.24
N GLU A 38 3.66 18.21 -18.85
CA GLU A 38 2.35 18.67 -18.38
C GLU A 38 1.82 19.79 -19.27
N SER A 39 0.56 19.67 -19.69
CA SER A 39 -0.08 20.62 -20.59
C SER A 39 -0.40 21.98 -19.94
N SER A 40 -0.67 21.99 -18.63
CA SER A 40 -1.12 23.16 -17.90
C SER A 40 0.05 23.98 -17.31
N ARG A 41 -0.30 25.12 -16.69
CA ARG A 41 0.62 25.92 -15.86
C ARG A 41 0.45 25.65 -14.36
N PHE A 42 -0.32 24.62 -13.98
CA PHE A 42 -0.85 24.45 -12.62
C PHE A 42 -1.64 25.65 -12.06
N ALA A 43 -2.12 26.55 -12.93
CA ALA A 43 -2.71 27.82 -12.51
C ALA A 43 -4.12 27.69 -11.90
N ILE A 44 -4.82 26.57 -12.14
CA ILE A 44 -6.22 26.37 -11.74
C ILE A 44 -6.44 24.87 -11.48
N GLU A 45 -6.02 24.36 -10.33
CA GLU A 45 -6.63 23.14 -9.80
C GLU A 45 -7.79 23.57 -8.91
N LEU A 46 -9.03 23.23 -9.25
CA LEU A 46 -10.22 23.66 -8.50
C LEU A 46 -10.66 22.57 -7.50
N GLY A 47 -10.59 22.93 -6.22
CA GLY A 47 -11.62 22.70 -5.19
C GLY A 47 -12.14 21.28 -4.90
N ALA A 48 -11.48 20.21 -5.35
CA ALA A 48 -11.87 18.87 -4.95
C ALA A 48 -11.12 18.43 -3.69
N ALA A 49 -11.81 17.86 -2.71
CA ALA A 49 -11.15 17.07 -1.68
C ALA A 49 -11.01 15.60 -2.11
N ILE A 50 -10.13 14.87 -1.41
CA ILE A 50 -9.78 13.47 -1.67
C ILE A 50 -9.55 12.71 -0.36
N HIS A 51 -9.88 11.41 -0.35
CA HIS A 51 -9.59 10.52 0.77
C HIS A 51 -8.18 9.94 0.64
N LEU A 52 -7.49 9.80 1.76
CA LEU A 52 -6.21 9.12 1.92
C LEU A 52 -6.44 7.86 2.77
N PRO A 53 -6.91 6.76 2.17
CA PRO A 53 -7.14 5.51 2.88
C PRO A 53 -5.82 4.87 3.35
N PRO A 54 -5.86 3.93 4.32
CA PRO A 54 -4.66 3.33 4.92
C PRO A 54 -3.64 2.77 3.92
N ASN A 55 -4.09 2.13 2.84
CA ASN A 55 -3.22 1.59 1.78
C ASN A 55 -2.38 2.69 1.12
N VAL A 56 -2.94 3.87 0.89
CA VAL A 56 -2.22 5.00 0.28
C VAL A 56 -1.42 5.77 1.31
N ASN A 57 -1.95 5.92 2.52
CA ASN A 57 -1.27 6.62 3.60
C ASN A 57 0.12 6.02 3.85
N GLY A 58 0.21 4.69 3.89
CA GLY A 58 1.47 3.96 3.97
C GLY A 58 2.42 4.24 2.81
N LEU A 59 1.90 4.30 1.58
CA LEU A 59 2.69 4.58 0.38
C LEU A 59 3.21 6.03 0.35
N LEU A 60 2.41 7.01 0.77
CA LEU A 60 2.86 8.40 0.92
C LEU A 60 4.02 8.49 1.92
N ARG A 61 3.90 7.82 3.08
CA ARG A 61 4.99 7.78 4.08
C ARG A 61 6.24 7.12 3.55
N ARG A 62 6.11 6.03 2.79
CA ARG A 62 7.24 5.38 2.10
C ARG A 62 7.91 6.33 1.10
N MET A 63 7.12 7.13 0.38
CA MET A 63 7.61 8.20 -0.48
C MET A 63 8.23 9.37 0.30
N GLY A 64 8.18 9.36 1.63
CA GLY A 64 8.72 10.41 2.50
C GLY A 64 7.82 11.64 2.60
N ILE A 65 6.50 11.43 2.45
CA ILE A 65 5.44 12.43 2.61
C ILE A 65 4.60 12.02 3.82
N GLN A 66 4.55 12.88 4.83
CA GLN A 66 3.70 12.67 6.01
C GLN A 66 2.41 13.48 5.83
N PRO A 67 1.24 12.85 5.63
CA PRO A 67 -0.02 13.57 5.43
C PRO A 67 -0.35 14.64 6.48
N GLU A 68 0.07 14.41 7.72
CA GLU A 68 -0.13 15.34 8.85
C GLU A 68 0.55 16.70 8.64
N THR A 69 1.54 16.76 7.75
CA THR A 69 2.35 17.97 7.52
C THR A 69 1.73 18.96 6.53
N PHE A 70 0.65 18.59 5.82
CA PHE A 70 0.01 19.45 4.82
C PHE A 70 -1.52 19.60 5.01
N ARG A 71 -1.96 19.92 6.23
CA ARG A 71 -3.36 20.28 6.55
C ARG A 71 -4.41 19.19 6.32
N CYS A 72 -4.00 17.92 6.27
CA CYS A 72 -4.95 16.79 6.25
C CYS A 72 -5.66 16.66 7.61
N ASN A 73 -6.91 16.21 7.60
CA ASN A 73 -7.66 15.87 8.80
C ASN A 73 -7.64 14.35 8.99
N ASP A 74 -7.52 13.89 10.23
CA ASP A 74 -7.86 12.50 10.56
C ASP A 74 -9.37 12.31 10.39
N ALA A 75 -9.77 11.22 9.75
CA ALA A 75 -11.17 10.81 9.78
C ALA A 75 -11.44 10.19 11.16
N GLU A 76 -12.39 10.76 11.90
CA GLU A 76 -12.78 10.25 13.22
C GLU A 76 -14.04 9.38 13.13
N PHE A 77 -14.97 9.75 12.27
CA PHE A 77 -16.23 9.06 12.10
C PHE A 77 -16.62 8.91 10.63
N VAL A 78 -17.33 7.83 10.32
CA VAL A 78 -18.02 7.64 9.05
C VAL A 78 -19.51 7.43 9.34
N SER A 79 -20.35 8.34 8.86
CA SER A 79 -21.79 8.33 9.10
C SER A 79 -22.60 8.21 7.81
N VAL A 80 -23.75 7.57 7.92
CA VAL A 80 -24.79 7.54 6.90
C VAL A 80 -26.07 8.10 7.51
N PHE A 81 -26.64 9.09 6.83
CA PHE A 81 -27.94 9.70 7.14
C PHE A 81 -28.91 9.43 6.00
N ASP A 82 -30.21 9.38 6.30
CA ASP A 82 -31.24 9.47 5.26
C ASP A 82 -31.44 10.94 4.81
N SER A 83 -32.27 11.16 3.80
CA SER A 83 -32.53 12.49 3.25
C SER A 83 -33.16 13.45 4.27
N GLN A 84 -33.83 12.93 5.31
CA GLN A 84 -34.46 13.74 6.36
C GLN A 84 -33.51 14.07 7.53
N GLY A 85 -32.30 13.50 7.53
CA GLY A 85 -31.29 13.71 8.55
C GLY A 85 -31.36 12.76 9.74
N ASN A 86 -32.11 11.65 9.61
CA ASN A 86 -32.04 10.59 10.60
C ASN A 86 -30.74 9.81 10.42
N LEU A 87 -30.04 9.55 11.52
CA LEU A 87 -28.82 8.75 11.51
C LEU A 87 -29.17 7.27 11.23
N VAL A 88 -28.69 6.74 10.12
CA VAL A 88 -28.87 5.33 9.72
C VAL A 88 -27.75 4.47 10.30
N SER A 89 -26.50 4.95 10.20
CA SER A 89 -25.35 4.27 10.80
C SER A 89 -24.21 5.26 11.09
N SER A 90 -23.41 4.98 12.10
CA SER A 90 -22.17 5.71 12.39
C SER A 90 -21.11 4.73 12.87
N LYS A 91 -19.91 4.81 12.30
CA LYS A 91 -18.74 4.04 12.72
C LYS A 91 -17.67 4.99 13.25
N ASP A 92 -17.13 4.67 14.41
CA ASP A 92 -15.91 5.29 14.93
C ASP A 92 -14.70 4.65 14.24
N VAL A 93 -13.90 5.48 13.57
CA VAL A 93 -12.72 5.04 12.80
C VAL A 93 -11.41 5.53 13.42
N ARG A 94 -11.43 6.13 14.61
CA ARG A 94 -10.22 6.58 15.32
C ARG A 94 -9.26 5.43 15.63
N ASN A 95 -9.81 4.25 15.94
CA ASN A 95 -9.04 3.04 16.22
C ASN A 95 -8.69 2.23 14.96
N MET A 96 -8.83 2.79 13.76
CA MET A 96 -8.52 2.08 12.52
C MET A 96 -7.09 1.52 12.48
N ARG A 97 -6.17 2.12 13.25
CA ARG A 97 -4.77 1.68 13.40
C ARG A 97 -4.61 0.28 14.02
N GLU A 98 -5.61 -0.19 14.75
CA GLU A 98 -5.63 -1.52 15.33
C GLU A 98 -5.74 -2.60 14.25
N THR A 99 -6.52 -2.34 13.19
CA THR A 99 -6.75 -3.28 12.07
C THR A 99 -5.83 -3.02 10.88
N TYR A 100 -5.53 -1.76 10.57
CA TYR A 100 -4.68 -1.36 9.46
C TYR A 100 -3.50 -0.51 9.94
N PRO A 101 -2.29 -0.59 9.36
CA PRO A 101 -1.13 0.11 9.91
C PRO A 101 -1.18 1.64 9.91
N PHE A 102 -2.06 2.22 9.09
CA PHE A 102 -2.11 3.66 8.83
C PHE A 102 -3.53 4.22 8.98
N PRO A 103 -3.69 5.51 9.31
CA PRO A 103 -5.02 6.13 9.48
C PRO A 103 -5.71 6.38 8.13
N LEU A 104 -7.04 6.55 8.20
CA LEU A 104 -7.82 7.19 7.14
C LEU A 104 -7.78 8.70 7.33
N GLN A 105 -7.37 9.44 6.30
CA GLN A 105 -7.29 10.90 6.35
C GLN A 105 -8.06 11.56 5.21
N LEU A 106 -8.49 12.79 5.44
CA LEU A 106 -9.26 13.63 4.53
C LEU A 106 -8.38 14.80 4.11
N SER A 107 -8.17 14.98 2.81
CA SER A 107 -7.23 15.96 2.28
C SER A 107 -7.88 16.84 1.21
N HIS A 108 -7.41 18.08 1.10
CA HIS A 108 -7.70 18.89 -0.06
C HIS A 108 -6.79 18.45 -1.22
N ARG A 109 -7.33 18.17 -2.41
CA ARG A 109 -6.57 17.58 -3.52
C ARG A 109 -5.34 18.41 -3.92
N ILE A 110 -5.48 19.74 -3.93
CA ILE A 110 -4.36 20.66 -4.20
C ILE A 110 -3.23 20.47 -3.18
N ASP A 111 -3.55 20.30 -1.90
CA ASP A 111 -2.53 20.21 -0.86
C ASP A 111 -1.73 18.91 -1.00
N LEU A 112 -2.42 17.80 -1.33
CA LEU A 112 -1.77 16.55 -1.72
C LEU A 112 -0.92 16.70 -2.98
N HIS A 113 -1.45 17.36 -4.02
CA HIS A 113 -0.74 17.60 -5.27
C HIS A 113 0.54 18.40 -5.05
N GLU A 114 0.47 19.50 -4.29
CA GLU A 114 1.62 20.32 -3.94
C GLU A 114 2.65 19.55 -3.11
N ALA A 115 2.20 18.71 -2.16
CA ALA A 115 3.10 17.85 -1.38
C ALA A 115 3.83 16.84 -2.29
N LEU A 116 3.12 16.20 -3.23
CA LEU A 116 3.70 15.29 -4.22
C LEU A 116 4.67 16.02 -5.15
N LYS A 117 4.28 17.16 -5.71
CA LYS A 117 5.11 17.99 -6.59
C LYS A 117 6.38 18.44 -5.88
N GLY A 118 6.24 18.99 -4.68
CA GLY A 118 7.37 19.39 -3.84
C GLY A 118 8.31 18.23 -3.54
N LYS A 119 7.78 17.04 -3.26
CA LYS A 119 8.60 15.85 -3.04
C LYS A 119 9.30 15.38 -4.32
N ALA A 120 8.62 15.41 -5.45
CA ALA A 120 9.14 15.00 -6.75
C ALA A 120 10.30 15.90 -7.22
N THR A 121 10.21 17.22 -6.99
CA THR A 121 11.22 18.19 -7.46
C THR A 121 12.24 18.59 -6.39
N SER A 122 12.10 18.12 -5.15
CA SER A 122 13.03 18.46 -4.06
C SER A 122 14.45 17.98 -4.36
N LEU A 123 15.43 18.87 -4.12
CA LEU A 123 16.86 18.58 -4.16
C LEU A 123 17.30 17.62 -3.02
N GLN A 124 16.45 17.45 -2.00
CA GLN A 124 16.68 16.57 -0.87
C GLN A 124 15.99 15.21 -1.07
N GLY A 125 16.52 14.17 -0.44
CA GLY A 125 16.01 12.81 -0.52
C GLY A 125 16.69 11.97 -1.61
N PRO A 126 16.33 10.69 -1.75
CA PRO A 126 16.99 9.78 -2.68
C PRO A 126 16.65 10.10 -4.14
N GLY A 127 17.61 9.81 -5.02
CA GLY A 127 17.47 9.98 -6.46
C GLY A 127 17.80 11.36 -7.00
N ILE A 128 17.60 11.53 -8.30
CA ILE A 128 17.75 12.80 -9.01
C ILE A 128 16.39 13.53 -8.97
N PRO A 129 16.35 14.85 -8.69
CA PRO A 129 15.11 15.61 -8.73
C PRO A 129 14.41 15.51 -10.09
N VAL A 130 13.09 15.32 -10.07
CA VAL A 130 12.27 15.20 -11.28
C VAL A 130 12.24 16.54 -12.00
N THR A 131 12.39 16.51 -13.33
CA THR A 131 12.20 17.69 -14.18
C THR A 131 10.75 17.73 -14.68
N ILE A 132 10.06 18.85 -14.51
CA ILE A 132 8.68 19.03 -14.98
C ILE A 132 8.65 20.09 -16.08
N HIS A 133 8.31 19.67 -17.29
CA HIS A 133 8.13 20.52 -18.47
C HIS A 133 6.66 20.95 -18.56
N LEU A 134 6.38 22.20 -18.17
CA LEU A 134 5.04 22.78 -18.28
C LEU A 134 4.73 23.22 -19.70
N ARG A 135 3.43 23.39 -20.01
CA ARG A 135 2.93 23.73 -21.36
C ARG A 135 3.39 22.77 -22.45
N SER A 136 3.75 21.56 -22.06
CA SER A 136 4.26 20.52 -22.95
C SER A 136 3.15 19.52 -23.20
N LYS A 137 2.17 19.91 -24.00
CA LYS A 137 1.02 19.06 -24.33
C LYS A 137 1.49 17.88 -25.17
N VAL A 138 1.46 16.68 -24.60
CA VAL A 138 1.66 15.43 -25.32
C VAL A 138 0.44 15.15 -26.20
N ILE A 139 0.68 14.71 -27.44
CA ILE A 139 -0.38 14.37 -28.41
C ILE A 139 -0.28 12.94 -28.92
N ASP A 140 0.89 12.30 -28.81
CA ASP A 140 1.12 10.93 -29.30
C ASP A 140 2.35 10.30 -28.62
N CYS A 141 2.50 8.99 -28.72
CA CYS A 141 3.71 8.27 -28.32
C CYS A 141 4.07 7.15 -29.31
N ASP A 142 5.34 6.77 -29.37
CA ASP A 142 5.78 5.54 -30.05
C ASP A 142 6.29 4.52 -29.02
N PRO A 143 5.52 3.44 -28.77
CA PRO A 143 5.90 2.40 -27.82
C PRO A 143 7.16 1.59 -28.19
N GLY A 144 7.52 1.53 -29.47
CA GLY A 144 8.72 0.84 -29.94
C GLY A 144 9.99 1.62 -29.61
N SER A 145 10.02 2.91 -29.95
CA SER A 145 11.15 3.80 -29.65
C SER A 145 11.13 4.39 -28.24
N ALA A 146 10.03 4.21 -27.48
CA ALA A 146 9.80 4.86 -26.18
C ALA A 146 9.91 6.39 -26.28
N SER A 147 9.14 6.99 -27.20
CA SER A 147 9.15 8.44 -27.42
C SER A 147 7.78 9.09 -27.28
N LEU A 148 7.79 10.38 -26.92
CA LEU A 148 6.61 11.26 -26.87
C LEU A 148 6.66 12.27 -28.02
N THR A 149 5.52 12.57 -28.61
CA THR A 149 5.34 13.71 -29.53
C THR A 149 4.53 14.79 -28.84
N LEU A 150 5.09 16.01 -28.80
CA LEU A 150 4.45 17.19 -28.24
C LEU A 150 3.65 17.94 -29.32
N ALA A 151 2.70 18.77 -28.88
CA ALA A 151 1.83 19.54 -29.77
C ALA A 151 2.56 20.55 -30.66
N ASP A 152 3.78 20.95 -30.31
CA ASP A 152 4.64 21.81 -31.13
C ASP A 152 5.46 21.03 -32.18
N GLY A 153 5.30 19.71 -32.24
CA GLY A 153 6.03 18.81 -33.13
C GLY A 153 7.33 18.26 -32.55
N THR A 154 7.75 18.71 -31.37
CA THR A 154 8.95 18.19 -30.69
C THR A 154 8.77 16.71 -30.36
N LYS A 155 9.78 15.90 -30.68
CA LYS A 155 9.86 14.50 -30.26
C LYS A 155 10.88 14.36 -29.13
N VAL A 156 10.49 13.65 -28.07
CA VAL A 156 11.34 13.37 -26.92
C VAL A 156 11.48 11.86 -26.75
N GLU A 157 12.71 11.36 -26.83
CA GLU A 157 13.00 9.92 -26.70
C GLU A 157 13.46 9.56 -25.29
N GLY A 158 13.07 8.41 -24.79
CA GLY A 158 13.52 7.88 -23.51
C GLY A 158 13.73 6.38 -23.58
N ASP A 159 13.73 5.74 -22.42
CA ASP A 159 13.82 4.29 -22.29
C ASP A 159 12.46 3.67 -21.96
N LEU A 160 11.58 4.46 -21.31
CA LEU A 160 10.23 4.09 -20.94
C LEU A 160 9.31 5.32 -21.04
N VAL A 161 8.12 5.14 -21.59
CA VAL A 161 7.03 6.12 -21.59
C VAL A 161 5.90 5.67 -20.67
N ILE A 162 5.41 6.58 -19.83
CA ILE A 162 4.27 6.34 -18.93
C ILE A 162 3.17 7.34 -19.25
N GLY A 163 2.01 6.84 -19.68
CA GLY A 163 0.78 7.62 -19.85
C GLY A 163 0.05 7.79 -18.52
N ALA A 164 0.09 9.00 -17.99
CA ALA A 164 -0.61 9.42 -16.77
C ALA A 164 -1.50 10.65 -17.04
N ASP A 165 -2.02 10.75 -18.27
CA ASP A 165 -2.73 11.89 -18.86
C ASP A 165 -4.26 11.84 -18.63
N GLY A 166 -4.70 11.02 -17.68
CA GLY A 166 -6.03 11.07 -17.09
C GLY A 166 -7.15 10.47 -17.96
N VAL A 167 -8.40 10.78 -17.61
CA VAL A 167 -9.59 10.18 -18.25
C VAL A 167 -9.69 10.47 -19.75
N HIS A 168 -9.13 11.60 -20.20
CA HIS A 168 -9.06 12.03 -21.61
C HIS A 168 -7.73 11.65 -22.28
N SER A 169 -7.06 10.61 -21.76
CA SER A 169 -5.76 10.16 -22.25
C SER A 169 -5.71 10.01 -23.77
N VAL A 170 -4.74 10.69 -24.38
CA VAL A 170 -4.42 10.56 -25.81
C VAL A 170 -3.54 9.34 -26.06
N LEU A 171 -2.73 8.94 -25.07
CA LEU A 171 -1.84 7.78 -25.17
C LEU A 171 -2.57 6.45 -25.03
N ARG A 172 -3.76 6.45 -24.40
CA ARG A 172 -4.55 5.23 -24.16
C ARG A 172 -4.76 4.42 -25.43
N LYS A 173 -5.19 5.07 -26.52
CA LYS A 173 -5.48 4.40 -27.80
C LYS A 173 -4.25 3.70 -28.37
N VAL A 174 -3.08 4.32 -28.24
CA VAL A 174 -1.81 3.81 -28.78
C VAL A 174 -1.27 2.64 -27.94
N ILE A 175 -1.34 2.76 -26.62
CA ILE A 175 -0.78 1.76 -25.70
C ILE A 175 -1.74 0.59 -25.54
N ALA A 176 -3.03 0.83 -25.30
CA ALA A 176 -4.02 -0.24 -25.15
C ALA A 176 -4.35 -0.93 -26.48
N GLN A 177 -3.98 -0.32 -27.62
CA GLN A 177 -4.32 -0.78 -28.97
C GLN A 177 -5.84 -0.91 -29.20
N GLU A 178 -6.62 -0.19 -28.40
CA GLU A 178 -8.08 -0.23 -28.36
C GLU A 178 -8.62 1.21 -28.28
N ASP A 179 -9.70 1.49 -29.00
CA ASP A 179 -10.40 2.77 -28.97
C ASP A 179 -11.77 2.59 -28.29
N ILE A 180 -11.73 2.39 -26.97
CA ILE A 180 -12.96 2.23 -26.16
C ILE A 180 -13.42 3.62 -25.74
N ALA A 181 -14.53 4.09 -26.31
CA ALA A 181 -15.16 5.35 -25.95
C ALA A 181 -15.64 5.36 -24.49
N ALA A 182 -15.67 6.55 -23.88
CA ALA A 182 -16.36 6.73 -22.61
C ALA A 182 -17.86 6.62 -22.83
N GLU A 183 -18.53 5.84 -22.00
CA GLU A 183 -19.98 5.77 -21.96
C GLU A 183 -20.47 6.59 -20.76
N PRO A 184 -21.52 7.40 -20.91
CA PRO A 184 -22.16 8.03 -19.76
C PRO A 184 -22.59 6.97 -18.74
N SER A 185 -22.25 7.18 -17.47
CA SER A 185 -22.68 6.25 -16.42
C SER A 185 -24.15 6.46 -16.03
N GLY A 186 -24.84 7.45 -16.61
CA GLY A 186 -26.18 7.93 -16.25
C GLY A 186 -26.23 8.85 -15.02
N GLY A 187 -25.06 9.18 -14.45
CA GLY A 187 -24.95 10.01 -13.26
C GLY A 187 -24.12 11.27 -13.48
N SER A 188 -24.41 12.30 -12.71
CA SER A 188 -23.65 13.55 -12.64
C SER A 188 -23.33 13.89 -11.18
N ALA A 189 -22.32 14.71 -10.95
CA ALA A 189 -21.91 15.16 -9.63
C ALA A 189 -21.72 16.68 -9.60
N PHE A 190 -22.40 17.37 -8.68
CA PHE A 190 -21.94 18.70 -8.30
C PHE A 190 -20.76 18.59 -7.34
N ARG A 191 -19.78 19.48 -7.48
CA ARG A 191 -18.63 19.59 -6.58
C ARG A 191 -18.36 21.04 -6.23
N PHE A 192 -18.15 21.31 -4.94
CA PHE A 192 -17.81 22.62 -4.41
C PHE A 192 -17.31 22.49 -2.96
N LEU A 193 -16.83 23.60 -2.41
CA LEU A 193 -16.41 23.74 -1.02
C LEU A 193 -17.20 24.86 -0.36
N ILE A 194 -17.47 24.73 0.94
CA ILE A 194 -18.04 25.80 1.76
C ILE A 194 -17.10 26.05 2.95
N PRO A 195 -16.69 27.29 3.25
CA PRO A 195 -15.95 27.59 4.48
C PRO A 195 -16.75 27.16 5.71
N ILE A 196 -16.13 26.41 6.63
CA ILE A 196 -16.82 25.92 7.84
C ILE A 196 -17.34 27.09 8.69
N SER A 197 -16.61 28.20 8.76
CA SER A 197 -17.07 29.42 9.44
C SER A 197 -18.40 29.98 8.89
N LYS A 198 -18.68 29.79 7.59
CA LYS A 198 -19.98 30.15 6.98
C LYS A 198 -21.07 29.18 7.42
N VAL A 199 -20.76 27.88 7.46
CA VAL A 199 -21.67 26.83 7.93
C VAL A 199 -22.04 27.02 9.40
N GLU A 200 -21.09 27.42 10.24
CA GLU A 200 -21.28 27.65 11.68
C GLU A 200 -22.02 28.96 12.00
N SER A 201 -22.15 29.87 11.03
CA SER A 201 -22.83 31.16 11.23
C SER A 201 -24.35 31.04 11.42
N ASP A 202 -24.93 29.87 11.10
CA ASP A 202 -26.34 29.58 11.27
C ASP A 202 -26.54 28.32 12.14
N PRO A 203 -27.37 28.38 13.21
CA PRO A 203 -27.53 27.26 14.13
C PRO A 203 -28.04 25.95 13.50
N GLU A 204 -28.88 26.02 12.45
CA GLU A 204 -29.43 24.82 11.82
C GLU A 204 -28.37 24.09 11.00
N THR A 205 -27.52 24.83 10.27
CA THR A 205 -26.43 24.23 9.49
C THR A 205 -25.23 23.85 10.38
N ALA A 206 -24.96 24.61 11.44
CA ALA A 206 -23.94 24.27 12.44
C ALA A 206 -24.22 22.90 13.09
N ALA A 207 -25.50 22.57 13.31
CA ALA A 207 -25.90 21.27 13.86
C ALA A 207 -25.51 20.07 12.97
N LEU A 208 -25.30 20.28 11.67
CA LEU A 208 -24.93 19.24 10.72
C LEU A 208 -23.44 18.89 10.74
N VAL A 209 -22.58 19.72 11.34
CA VAL A 209 -21.11 19.59 11.26
C VAL A 209 -20.41 19.63 12.62
N GLN A 210 -21.11 19.20 13.68
CA GLN A 210 -20.61 19.28 15.06
C GLN A 210 -19.42 18.36 15.37
N ARG A 211 -19.19 17.31 14.58
CA ARG A 211 -18.12 16.33 14.83
C ARG A 211 -16.93 16.60 13.90
N PRO A 212 -15.73 16.87 14.45
CA PRO A 212 -14.53 17.03 13.64
C PRO A 212 -14.19 15.72 12.90
N GLY A 213 -13.59 15.84 11.71
CA GLY A 213 -13.15 14.67 10.95
C GLY A 213 -14.27 13.71 10.51
N GLU A 214 -15.53 14.14 10.51
CA GLU A 214 -16.65 13.28 10.11
C GLU A 214 -16.80 13.21 8.59
N LEU A 215 -16.72 11.99 8.04
CA LEU A 215 -17.14 11.69 6.67
C LEU A 215 -18.61 11.28 6.66
N GLN A 216 -19.45 12.13 6.07
CA GLN A 216 -20.90 11.95 6.03
C GLN A 216 -21.36 11.52 4.63
N PHE A 217 -22.23 10.52 4.59
CA PHE A 217 -23.04 10.15 3.45
C PHE A 217 -24.49 10.48 3.76
N TRP A 218 -25.18 11.17 2.85
CA TRP A 218 -26.61 11.44 2.96
C TRP A 218 -27.34 10.87 1.76
N ASP A 219 -28.26 9.96 2.03
CA ASP A 219 -28.91 9.13 1.00
C ASP A 219 -30.34 9.59 0.74
N GLY A 220 -30.61 9.95 -0.51
CA GLY A 220 -31.94 10.26 -1.02
C GLY A 220 -32.40 9.28 -2.09
N GLN A 221 -33.57 9.53 -2.65
CA GLN A 221 -34.09 8.74 -3.76
C GLN A 221 -33.25 8.99 -5.02
N TYR A 222 -32.43 7.99 -5.37
CA TYR A 222 -31.54 8.02 -6.53
C TYR A 222 -30.52 9.16 -6.50
N ARG A 223 -30.09 9.60 -5.31
CA ARG A 223 -29.06 10.64 -5.17
C ARG A 223 -28.34 10.53 -3.83
N ARG A 224 -27.12 11.05 -3.77
CA ARG A 224 -26.26 10.98 -2.58
C ARG A 224 -25.40 12.23 -2.42
N LEU A 225 -25.33 12.74 -1.19
CA LEU A 225 -24.33 13.75 -0.80
C LEU A 225 -23.18 13.06 -0.06
N VAL A 226 -21.94 13.41 -0.43
CA VAL A 226 -20.73 13.04 0.32
C VAL A 226 -20.11 14.33 0.86
N ILE A 227 -20.09 14.46 2.18
CA ILE A 227 -19.73 15.70 2.88
C ILE A 227 -18.64 15.40 3.90
N TYR A 228 -17.55 16.16 3.89
CA TYR A 228 -16.48 15.99 4.88
C TYR A 228 -15.54 17.21 4.97
N PRO A 229 -14.92 17.45 6.14
CA PRO A 229 -13.99 18.55 6.32
C PRO A 229 -12.63 18.27 5.70
N CYS A 230 -11.97 19.31 5.18
CA CYS A 230 -10.57 19.31 4.75
C CYS A 230 -9.87 20.59 5.24
N ARG A 231 -8.54 20.71 5.00
CA ARG A 231 -7.69 21.84 5.42
C ARG A 231 -7.83 22.20 6.89
N ASN A 232 -7.38 21.33 7.81
CA ASN A 232 -7.48 21.57 9.26
C ASN A 232 -8.89 21.93 9.73
N ASN A 233 -9.90 21.23 9.19
CA ASN A 233 -11.32 21.49 9.44
C ASN A 233 -11.76 22.94 9.16
N THR A 234 -11.23 23.59 8.12
CA THR A 234 -11.64 24.96 7.73
C THR A 234 -12.52 25.01 6.49
N GLU A 235 -12.48 23.98 5.63
CA GLU A 235 -13.31 23.89 4.42
C GLU A 235 -14.12 22.58 4.44
N LEU A 236 -15.39 22.66 4.06
CA LEU A 236 -16.30 21.53 3.95
C LEU A 236 -16.50 21.15 2.49
N ASN A 237 -16.08 19.95 2.11
CA ASN A 237 -16.21 19.43 0.76
C ASN A 237 -17.60 18.85 0.51
N PHE A 238 -18.12 19.08 -0.69
CA PHE A 238 -19.36 18.47 -1.19
C PHE A 238 -19.12 17.71 -2.49
N VAL A 239 -19.64 16.49 -2.55
CA VAL A 239 -19.90 15.76 -3.80
C VAL A 239 -21.37 15.37 -3.82
N CYS A 240 -22.15 15.99 -4.71
CA CYS A 240 -23.60 15.82 -4.79
C CYS A 240 -23.97 15.04 -6.05
N LEU A 241 -24.10 13.72 -5.88
CA LEU A 241 -24.34 12.79 -6.96
C LEU A 241 -25.85 12.67 -7.25
N HIS A 242 -26.23 12.69 -8.52
CA HIS A 242 -27.61 12.66 -8.99
C HIS A 242 -27.70 12.09 -10.42
N PRO A 243 -28.90 11.75 -10.93
CA PRO A 243 -29.06 11.31 -12.31
C PRO A 243 -28.68 12.41 -13.31
N ASP A 244 -27.98 12.06 -14.39
CA ASP A 244 -27.51 13.04 -15.38
C ASP A 244 -28.65 13.67 -16.22
N THR A 245 -29.85 13.10 -16.16
CA THR A 245 -31.07 13.65 -16.79
C THR A 245 -31.66 14.85 -16.05
N GLU A 246 -31.25 15.10 -14.79
CA GLU A 246 -31.77 16.18 -13.96
C GLU A 246 -30.90 17.45 -14.02
N SER A 247 -29.75 17.40 -14.72
CA SER A 247 -28.85 18.53 -14.94
C SER A 247 -28.25 18.55 -16.37
N ASP A 248 -28.12 19.73 -16.96
CA ASP A 248 -27.61 19.89 -18.33
C ASP A 248 -26.07 19.77 -18.39
N GLY A 249 -25.54 18.57 -18.13
CA GLY A 249 -24.12 18.28 -18.28
C GLY A 249 -23.73 18.06 -19.74
N THR A 250 -23.07 19.02 -20.38
CA THR A 250 -22.48 18.82 -21.71
C THR A 250 -21.35 17.78 -21.67
N THR A 251 -21.16 17.02 -22.75
CA THR A 251 -20.14 15.96 -22.92
C THR A 251 -18.68 16.44 -22.88
N GLU A 252 -18.43 17.75 -22.85
CA GLU A 252 -17.09 18.32 -23.00
C GLU A 252 -16.71 19.22 -21.80
N GLY A 253 -15.87 18.69 -20.90
CA GLY A 253 -15.02 19.50 -20.03
C GLY A 253 -15.11 19.22 -18.53
N TRP A 254 -13.94 19.17 -17.88
CA TRP A 254 -13.73 19.02 -16.43
C TRP A 254 -14.18 20.25 -15.60
N ASN A 255 -14.72 21.31 -16.24
CA ASN A 255 -14.93 22.63 -15.65
C ASN A 255 -16.25 23.31 -16.10
N VAL A 256 -17.33 22.53 -16.27
CA VAL A 256 -18.66 23.10 -16.53
C VAL A 256 -19.18 23.74 -15.24
N SER A 257 -19.57 25.02 -15.31
CA SER A 257 -20.21 25.73 -14.18
C SER A 257 -21.57 25.09 -13.90
N GLY A 258 -21.81 24.69 -12.66
CA GLY A 258 -23.10 24.18 -12.21
C GLY A 258 -23.99 25.31 -11.71
N SER A 259 -25.30 25.24 -11.98
CA SER A 259 -26.26 26.20 -11.44
C SER A 259 -26.63 25.86 -9.99
N GLN A 260 -26.54 26.85 -9.10
CA GLN A 260 -27.02 26.72 -7.71
C GLN A 260 -28.53 26.43 -7.67
N GLU A 261 -29.30 27.02 -8.57
CA GLU A 261 -30.74 26.76 -8.68
C GLU A 261 -31.00 25.29 -9.03
N THR A 262 -30.26 24.75 -10.01
CA THR A 262 -30.35 23.33 -10.36
C THR A 262 -29.92 22.44 -9.20
N LEU A 263 -28.84 22.77 -8.49
CA LEU A 263 -28.41 22.05 -7.28
C LEU A 263 -29.54 21.97 -6.25
N LEU A 264 -30.15 23.11 -5.90
CA LEU A 264 -31.23 23.15 -4.90
C LEU A 264 -32.48 22.39 -5.36
N ARG A 265 -32.82 22.46 -6.65
CA ARG A 265 -33.94 21.70 -7.23
C ARG A 265 -33.68 20.20 -7.17
N VAL A 266 -32.50 19.75 -7.55
CA VAL A 266 -32.11 18.33 -7.55
C VAL A 266 -32.12 17.78 -6.12
N PHE A 267 -31.74 18.55 -5.11
CA PHE A 267 -31.67 18.07 -3.73
C PHE A 267 -32.87 18.54 -2.87
N ASP A 268 -34.02 18.85 -3.48
CA ASP A 268 -35.20 19.38 -2.77
C ASP A 268 -35.83 18.38 -1.77
N GLU A 269 -35.62 17.08 -1.97
CA GLU A 269 -36.10 16.04 -1.04
C GLU A 269 -35.40 16.05 0.33
N PHE A 270 -34.25 16.73 0.45
CA PHE A 270 -33.45 16.73 1.67
C PHE A 270 -34.02 17.68 2.72
N SER A 271 -33.65 17.41 3.98
CA SER A 271 -34.11 18.18 5.15
C SER A 271 -33.91 19.69 4.98
N PRO A 272 -34.75 20.53 5.61
CA PRO A 272 -34.61 21.99 5.53
C PRO A 272 -33.20 22.49 5.87
N ALA A 273 -32.56 21.91 6.89
CA ALA A 273 -31.20 22.24 7.29
C ALA A 273 -30.18 21.91 6.18
N MET A 274 -30.31 20.75 5.52
CA MET A 274 -29.42 20.38 4.41
C MET A 274 -29.60 21.28 3.19
N LYS A 275 -30.84 21.63 2.84
CA LYS A 275 -31.10 22.57 1.73
C LYS A 275 -30.53 23.96 2.02
N LYS A 276 -30.65 24.42 3.27
CA LYS A 276 -30.03 25.66 3.75
C LYS A 276 -28.50 25.62 3.62
N LEU A 277 -27.88 24.49 3.97
CA LEU A 277 -26.44 24.26 3.81
C LEU A 277 -26.02 24.29 2.34
N LEU A 278 -26.73 23.62 1.44
CA LEU A 278 -26.44 23.64 -0.01
C LEU A 278 -26.58 25.06 -0.59
N ALA A 279 -27.53 25.87 -0.09
CA ALA A 279 -27.71 27.27 -0.50
C ALA A 279 -26.55 28.18 -0.07
N MET A 280 -25.66 27.73 0.84
CA MET A 280 -24.46 28.46 1.22
C MET A 280 -23.30 28.28 0.22
N ALA A 281 -23.42 27.39 -0.77
CA ALA A 281 -22.40 27.25 -1.82
C ALA A 281 -22.17 28.58 -2.56
N ASP A 282 -20.92 28.89 -2.87
CA ASP A 282 -20.60 30.03 -3.75
C ASP A 282 -20.94 29.63 -5.20
N PRO A 283 -21.87 30.32 -5.89
CA PRO A 283 -22.28 29.98 -7.25
C PRO A 283 -21.11 29.82 -8.23
N ASP A 284 -20.07 30.65 -8.11
CA ASP A 284 -18.92 30.61 -9.02
C ASP A 284 -18.02 29.38 -8.79
N SER A 285 -18.12 28.77 -7.60
CA SER A 285 -17.36 27.58 -7.20
C SER A 285 -18.02 26.26 -7.61
N ILE A 286 -19.32 26.26 -7.91
CA ILE A 286 -20.07 25.03 -8.22
C ILE A 286 -19.67 24.50 -9.59
N LYS A 287 -19.19 23.25 -9.61
CA LYS A 287 -18.88 22.52 -10.84
C LYS A 287 -19.81 21.35 -11.02
N LEU A 288 -20.18 21.07 -12.26
CA LEU A 288 -20.98 19.91 -12.65
C LEU A 288 -20.15 18.95 -13.48
N TRP A 289 -20.02 17.72 -13.02
CA TRP A 289 -19.20 16.69 -13.64
C TRP A 289 -20.10 15.56 -14.09
N ARG A 290 -20.16 15.30 -15.40
CA ARG A 290 -20.79 14.08 -15.89
C ARG A 290 -19.90 12.90 -15.57
N LEU A 291 -20.48 11.87 -14.94
CA LEU A 291 -19.75 10.67 -14.60
C LEU A 291 -19.68 9.77 -15.83
N LEU A 292 -18.46 9.43 -16.22
CA LEU A 292 -18.17 8.58 -17.36
C LEU A 292 -17.66 7.24 -16.85
N ASP A 293 -18.20 6.16 -17.39
CA ASP A 293 -17.68 4.82 -17.21
C ASP A 293 -16.95 4.36 -18.48
N ARG A 294 -16.00 3.45 -18.31
CA ARG A 294 -15.29 2.78 -19.38
C ARG A 294 -15.07 1.33 -19.01
N LYS A 295 -15.35 0.43 -19.95
CA LYS A 295 -14.96 -0.97 -19.84
C LYS A 295 -13.45 -1.08 -19.60
N ALA A 296 -13.05 -2.11 -18.85
CA ALA A 296 -11.64 -2.41 -18.63
C ALA A 296 -10.95 -2.65 -19.98
N LEU A 297 -9.75 -2.07 -20.13
CA LEU A 297 -8.91 -2.20 -21.33
C LEU A 297 -8.30 -3.59 -21.42
N GLY A 298 -8.12 -4.17 -22.61
CA GLY A 298 -7.46 -5.48 -22.73
C GLY A 298 -6.01 -5.51 -22.23
N THR A 299 -5.28 -4.39 -22.33
CA THR A 299 -3.91 -4.22 -21.84
C THR A 299 -3.63 -2.78 -21.43
N TRP A 300 -2.67 -2.59 -20.52
CA TRP A 300 -2.14 -1.27 -20.16
C TRP A 300 -0.72 -1.06 -20.65
N ILE A 301 -0.16 -2.02 -21.38
CA ILE A 301 1.25 -2.04 -21.78
C ILE A 301 1.38 -2.31 -23.27
N ASN A 302 2.38 -1.70 -23.89
CA ASN A 302 2.79 -1.95 -25.27
C ASN A 302 4.28 -1.61 -25.39
N GLY A 303 5.11 -2.55 -25.83
CA GLY A 303 6.56 -2.35 -25.92
C GLY A 303 7.15 -1.78 -24.62
N ARG A 304 7.82 -0.62 -24.74
CA ARG A 304 8.39 0.13 -23.61
C ARG A 304 7.50 1.29 -23.20
N SER A 305 6.19 1.07 -23.15
CA SER A 305 5.20 2.05 -22.72
C SER A 305 4.10 1.42 -21.88
N CYS A 306 3.61 2.17 -20.89
CA CYS A 306 2.46 1.75 -20.09
C CYS A 306 1.53 2.91 -19.72
N LEU A 307 0.31 2.57 -19.29
CA LEU A 307 -0.69 3.49 -18.76
C LEU A 307 -0.82 3.31 -17.23
N LEU A 308 -1.19 4.37 -16.51
CA LEU A 308 -1.57 4.31 -15.10
C LEU A 308 -2.70 5.27 -14.74
N GLY A 309 -3.31 5.08 -13.56
CA GLY A 309 -4.40 5.92 -13.06
C GLY A 309 -5.59 5.97 -14.03
N ASP A 310 -6.28 7.12 -14.11
CA ASP A 310 -7.45 7.27 -14.99
C ASP A 310 -7.15 7.08 -16.49
N ALA A 311 -5.87 7.10 -16.91
CA ALA A 311 -5.49 6.74 -18.27
C ALA A 311 -5.67 5.23 -18.53
N ALA A 312 -5.48 4.39 -17.51
CA ALA A 312 -5.65 2.94 -17.56
C ALA A 312 -7.01 2.44 -17.03
N HIS A 313 -7.46 2.99 -15.90
CA HIS A 313 -8.62 2.50 -15.13
C HIS A 313 -9.39 3.65 -14.46
N PRO A 314 -10.19 4.43 -15.22
CA PRO A 314 -10.98 5.50 -14.61
C PRO A 314 -12.08 4.95 -13.69
N PHE A 315 -12.30 5.60 -12.55
CA PHE A 315 -13.30 5.19 -11.56
C PHE A 315 -14.49 6.14 -11.50
N LEU A 316 -15.68 5.57 -11.27
CA LEU A 316 -16.77 6.32 -10.67
C LEU A 316 -16.36 6.77 -9.25
N PRO A 317 -16.80 7.95 -8.77
CA PRO A 317 -16.30 8.55 -7.53
C PRO A 317 -16.83 7.90 -6.25
N HIS A 318 -17.64 6.84 -6.35
CA HIS A 318 -18.39 6.27 -5.23
C HIS A 318 -17.53 5.67 -4.11
N GLN A 319 -16.32 5.22 -4.43
CA GLN A 319 -15.43 4.54 -3.47
C GLN A 319 -14.24 5.38 -3.00
N GLY A 320 -14.03 6.58 -3.58
CA GLY A 320 -12.88 7.42 -3.24
C GLY A 320 -11.49 6.81 -3.53
N GLN A 321 -11.42 5.76 -4.37
CA GLN A 321 -10.17 5.01 -4.64
C GLN A 321 -9.44 5.40 -5.93
N GLY A 322 -9.99 6.27 -6.79
CA GLY A 322 -9.34 6.58 -8.08
C GLY A 322 -7.91 7.12 -7.93
N GLY A 323 -7.75 8.19 -7.14
CA GLY A 323 -6.40 8.70 -6.82
C GLY A 323 -5.55 7.72 -6.02
N ALA A 324 -6.17 6.89 -5.19
CA ALA A 324 -5.49 5.87 -4.41
C ALA A 324 -4.85 4.79 -5.30
N GLN A 325 -5.60 4.28 -6.28
CA GLN A 325 -5.11 3.30 -7.24
C GLN A 325 -4.03 3.88 -8.16
N ALA A 326 -4.15 5.16 -8.55
CA ALA A 326 -3.10 5.84 -9.31
C ALA A 326 -1.78 5.96 -8.52
N ILE A 327 -1.83 6.12 -7.19
CA ILE A 327 -0.64 6.12 -6.32
C ILE A 327 -0.07 4.69 -6.21
N GLU A 328 -0.93 3.68 -6.01
CA GLU A 328 -0.51 2.27 -6.00
C GLU A 328 0.22 1.89 -7.30
N ASP A 329 -0.26 2.36 -8.45
CA ASP A 329 0.38 2.13 -9.75
C ASP A 329 1.79 2.70 -9.81
N GLY A 330 1.95 3.98 -9.43
CA GLY A 330 3.23 4.66 -9.48
C GLY A 330 4.27 4.00 -8.58
N VAL A 331 3.86 3.59 -7.37
CA VAL A 331 4.77 2.92 -6.45
C VAL A 331 5.08 1.48 -6.88
N ALA A 332 4.13 0.76 -7.48
CA ALA A 332 4.39 -0.56 -8.05
C ALA A 332 5.43 -0.48 -9.18
N LEU A 333 5.35 0.52 -10.06
CA LEU A 333 6.37 0.74 -11.11
C LEU A 333 7.77 0.95 -10.52
N GLY A 334 7.89 1.80 -9.49
CA GLY A 334 9.17 2.01 -8.80
C GLY A 334 9.74 0.74 -8.15
N ALA A 335 8.87 -0.12 -7.59
CA ALA A 335 9.28 -1.40 -7.01
C ALA A 335 9.72 -2.44 -8.06
N LEU A 336 9.14 -2.38 -9.27
CA LEU A 336 9.42 -3.31 -10.37
C LEU A 336 10.60 -2.89 -11.26
N LEU A 337 11.03 -1.64 -11.14
CA LEU A 337 12.15 -1.04 -11.87
C LEU A 337 13.21 -0.54 -10.88
N PRO A 338 13.91 -1.42 -10.15
CA PRO A 338 15.02 -1.00 -9.30
C PRO A 338 16.23 -0.53 -10.15
N LEU A 339 17.13 0.24 -9.53
CA LEU A 339 18.41 0.61 -10.15
C LEU A 339 19.16 -0.62 -10.68
N GLY A 340 19.70 -0.54 -11.90
CA GLY A 340 20.35 -1.66 -12.57
C GLY A 340 19.43 -2.47 -13.49
N THR A 341 18.13 -2.14 -13.55
CA THR A 341 17.25 -2.66 -14.60
C THR A 341 17.74 -2.19 -15.97
N SER A 342 18.00 -3.14 -16.86
CA SER A 342 18.42 -2.88 -18.24
C SER A 342 17.23 -2.57 -19.14
N ARG A 343 17.49 -1.93 -20.29
CA ARG A 343 16.45 -1.57 -21.27
C ARG A 343 15.69 -2.79 -21.81
N ASP A 344 16.35 -3.93 -21.92
CA ASP A 344 15.78 -5.16 -22.48
C ASP A 344 14.81 -5.83 -21.50
N GLU A 345 14.93 -5.56 -20.19
CA GLU A 345 14.05 -6.08 -19.17
C GLU A 345 12.74 -5.28 -19.04
N ILE A 346 12.67 -4.04 -19.57
CA ILE A 346 11.54 -3.12 -19.36
C ILE A 346 10.20 -3.78 -19.72
N THR A 347 10.10 -4.39 -20.90
CA THR A 347 8.86 -5.05 -21.35
C THR A 347 8.42 -6.15 -20.38
N GLU A 348 9.37 -6.94 -19.87
CA GLU A 348 9.09 -7.98 -18.87
C GLU A 348 8.63 -7.37 -17.54
N ARG A 349 9.28 -6.29 -17.07
CA ARG A 349 8.87 -5.56 -15.86
C ARG A 349 7.48 -4.94 -15.99
N LEU A 350 7.12 -4.44 -17.17
CA LEU A 350 5.77 -3.96 -17.46
C LEU A 350 4.73 -5.10 -17.45
N GLY A 351 5.12 -6.31 -17.88
CA GLY A 351 4.30 -7.51 -17.71
C GLY A 351 4.04 -7.87 -16.24
N LEU A 352 5.04 -7.70 -15.37
CA LEU A 352 4.86 -7.81 -13.91
C LEU A 352 3.94 -6.70 -13.37
N TYR A 353 4.08 -5.47 -13.85
CA TYR A 353 3.23 -4.35 -13.45
C TYR A 353 1.75 -4.62 -13.73
N MET A 354 1.45 -5.13 -14.92
CA MET A 354 0.09 -5.54 -15.28
C MET A 354 -0.43 -6.64 -14.34
N ARG A 355 0.37 -7.68 -14.06
CA ARG A 355 0.00 -8.73 -13.09
C ARG A 355 -0.24 -8.18 -11.68
N CYS A 356 0.50 -7.16 -11.26
CA CYS A 356 0.35 -6.58 -9.94
C CYS A 356 -0.90 -5.71 -9.78
N ARG A 357 -1.35 -5.07 -10.87
CA ARG A 357 -2.28 -3.95 -10.79
C ARG A 357 -3.59 -4.17 -11.52
N TYR A 358 -3.59 -4.94 -12.61
CA TYR A 358 -4.74 -5.08 -13.50
C TYR A 358 -5.97 -5.66 -12.80
N GLU A 359 -5.84 -6.86 -12.23
CA GLU A 359 -6.97 -7.52 -11.54
C GLU A 359 -7.44 -6.70 -10.34
N ARG A 360 -6.51 -6.11 -9.59
CA ARG A 360 -6.82 -5.30 -8.41
C ARG A 360 -7.58 -4.03 -8.78
N ALA A 361 -7.08 -3.23 -9.71
CA ALA A 361 -7.74 -1.99 -10.09
C ALA A 361 -9.09 -2.27 -10.76
N THR A 362 -9.19 -3.31 -11.59
CA THR A 362 -10.44 -3.71 -12.24
C THR A 362 -11.48 -4.19 -11.22
N MET A 363 -11.08 -5.01 -10.23
CA MET A 363 -11.95 -5.40 -9.12
C MET A 363 -12.47 -4.19 -8.34
N ILE A 364 -11.61 -3.22 -8.04
CA ILE A 364 -12.01 -1.99 -7.33
C ILE A 364 -12.91 -1.13 -8.23
N GLN A 365 -12.70 -1.14 -9.54
CA GLN A 365 -13.52 -0.40 -10.51
C GLN A 365 -14.93 -1.00 -10.52
N ASP A 366 -15.04 -2.32 -10.53
CA ASP A 366 -16.30 -3.05 -10.42
C ASP A 366 -16.99 -2.80 -9.08
N PHE A 367 -16.26 -2.78 -7.95
CA PHE A 367 -16.84 -2.38 -6.68
C PHE A 367 -17.34 -0.94 -6.69
N SER A 368 -16.70 -0.03 -7.44
CA SER A 368 -17.20 1.33 -7.60
C SER A 368 -18.51 1.38 -8.40
N ARG A 369 -18.64 0.54 -9.43
CA ARG A 369 -19.89 0.38 -10.20
C ARG A 369 -21.01 -0.19 -9.34
N GLN A 370 -20.71 -1.20 -8.51
CA GLN A 370 -21.69 -1.83 -7.63
C GLN A 370 -22.14 -0.90 -6.50
N ALA A 371 -21.23 -0.06 -5.99
CA ALA A 371 -21.52 0.93 -4.95
C ALA A 371 -22.12 2.24 -5.47
N ALA A 372 -22.24 2.40 -6.80
CA ALA A 372 -23.07 3.45 -7.37
C ALA A 372 -24.49 3.34 -6.78
N PHE A 373 -25.15 4.47 -6.57
CA PHE A 373 -26.58 4.46 -6.27
C PHE A 373 -27.33 4.24 -7.58
N LYS A 374 -28.55 3.66 -7.49
CA LYS A 374 -29.43 3.60 -8.66
C LYS A 374 -29.72 5.02 -9.12
N ILE A 375 -29.52 5.31 -10.39
CA ILE A 375 -29.81 6.61 -11.01
C ILE A 375 -31.18 6.63 -11.70
N SER A 376 -31.80 5.45 -11.88
CA SER A 376 -33.18 5.30 -12.32
C SER A 376 -33.78 3.95 -11.85
N PRO A 377 -35.11 3.75 -11.98
CA PRO A 377 -35.75 2.47 -11.69
C PRO A 377 -35.30 1.29 -12.56
N LYS A 378 -34.70 1.56 -13.73
CA LYS A 378 -34.31 0.54 -14.72
C LYS A 378 -32.83 0.15 -14.64
N ASP A 379 -32.04 0.87 -13.85
CA ASP A 379 -30.61 0.60 -13.75
C ASP A 379 -30.32 -0.67 -12.93
N SER A 380 -29.51 -1.53 -13.53
CA SER A 380 -28.94 -2.72 -12.90
C SER A 380 -27.67 -2.42 -12.10
N VAL A 381 -27.05 -1.25 -12.33
CA VAL A 381 -25.96 -0.70 -11.52
C VAL A 381 -26.57 0.14 -10.39
N GLY A 382 -26.25 -0.22 -9.14
CA GLY A 382 -27.02 0.23 -7.99
C GLY A 382 -27.24 -0.87 -6.95
N GLY A 383 -26.22 -1.20 -6.15
CA GLY A 383 -26.31 -2.20 -5.08
C GLY A 383 -26.84 -1.65 -3.76
N THR A 384 -27.40 -2.51 -2.92
CA THR A 384 -27.82 -2.23 -1.53
C THR A 384 -26.62 -2.18 -0.56
N SER A 385 -25.45 -1.76 -1.06
CA SER A 385 -24.11 -1.99 -0.50
C SER A 385 -23.57 -3.41 -0.82
N THR A 386 -22.49 -3.46 -1.60
CA THR A 386 -21.45 -4.49 -1.39
C THR A 386 -21.00 -4.37 0.06
N ASP A 387 -20.69 -5.46 0.76
CA ASP A 387 -20.29 -5.40 2.16
C ASP A 387 -19.17 -4.34 2.35
N PRO A 388 -19.44 -3.19 3.02
CA PRO A 388 -18.42 -2.16 3.19
C PRO A 388 -17.20 -2.67 3.94
N LEU A 389 -17.38 -3.69 4.79
CA LEU A 389 -16.29 -4.33 5.51
C LEU A 389 -15.40 -5.14 4.56
N GLU A 390 -15.99 -5.85 3.59
CA GLU A 390 -15.24 -6.53 2.54
C GLU A 390 -14.43 -5.54 1.69
N PHE A 391 -15.04 -4.43 1.26
CA PHE A 391 -14.34 -3.37 0.54
C PHE A 391 -13.18 -2.80 1.35
N MET A 392 -13.41 -2.45 2.63
CA MET A 392 -12.35 -1.94 3.51
C MET A 392 -11.22 -2.96 3.65
N ARG A 393 -11.54 -4.25 3.87
CA ARG A 393 -10.57 -5.33 4.00
C ARG A 393 -9.68 -5.47 2.77
N ILE A 394 -10.27 -5.50 1.58
CA ILE A 394 -9.55 -5.67 0.31
C ILE A 394 -8.66 -4.44 0.02
N ASN A 395 -9.14 -3.24 0.32
CA ASN A 395 -8.42 -2.01 -0.01
C ASN A 395 -7.36 -1.67 1.02
N PHE A 396 -7.76 -1.48 2.28
CA PHE A 396 -6.95 -0.81 3.30
C PHE A 396 -5.79 -1.67 3.81
N GLY A 397 -5.90 -2.99 3.68
CA GLY A 397 -4.88 -3.95 4.10
C GLY A 397 -3.80 -4.27 3.06
N HIS A 398 -3.79 -3.60 1.91
CA HIS A 398 -2.84 -3.86 0.83
C HIS A 398 -1.69 -2.84 0.82
N ASP A 399 -0.48 -3.31 0.58
CA ASP A 399 0.70 -2.47 0.32
C ASP A 399 1.25 -2.81 -1.09
N ALA A 400 0.97 -1.93 -2.06
CA ALA A 400 1.31 -2.15 -3.46
C ALA A 400 2.83 -2.22 -3.70
N HIS A 401 3.63 -1.52 -2.89
CA HIS A 401 5.09 -1.57 -2.99
C HIS A 401 5.61 -2.96 -2.60
N ASP A 402 5.19 -3.45 -1.43
CA ASP A 402 5.69 -4.71 -0.90
C ASP A 402 5.17 -5.89 -1.74
N PHE A 403 3.93 -5.81 -2.23
CA PHE A 403 3.37 -6.77 -3.17
C PHE A 403 4.16 -6.81 -4.48
N ALA A 404 4.40 -5.67 -5.13
CA ALA A 404 5.14 -5.59 -6.39
C ALA A 404 6.61 -6.02 -6.22
N SER A 405 7.25 -5.61 -5.12
CA SER A 405 8.60 -6.04 -4.78
C SER A 405 8.67 -7.56 -4.58
N ASN A 406 7.66 -8.17 -3.96
CA ASN A 406 7.57 -9.62 -3.79
C ASN A 406 7.46 -10.34 -5.13
N MET A 407 6.58 -9.84 -6.01
CA MET A 407 6.40 -10.37 -7.36
C MET A 407 7.70 -10.33 -8.17
N LEU A 408 8.41 -9.19 -8.17
CA LEU A 408 9.71 -9.07 -8.84
C LEU A 408 10.73 -10.08 -8.30
N ARG A 409 10.84 -10.19 -6.97
CA ARG A 409 11.79 -11.12 -6.33
C ARG A 409 11.53 -12.57 -6.74
N LYS A 410 10.27 -13.00 -6.69
CA LYS A 410 9.88 -14.37 -7.05
C LYS A 410 10.11 -14.63 -8.54
N HIS A 411 9.82 -13.65 -9.39
CA HIS A 411 10.09 -13.72 -10.82
C HIS A 411 11.59 -13.86 -11.12
N LEU A 412 12.44 -13.01 -10.52
CA LEU A 412 13.90 -13.09 -10.66
C LEU A 412 14.45 -14.43 -10.15
N ALA A 413 13.95 -14.91 -9.01
CA ALA A 413 14.34 -16.22 -8.48
C ALA A 413 13.97 -17.36 -9.44
N SER A 414 12.84 -17.28 -10.15
CA SER A 414 12.43 -18.31 -11.12
C SER A 414 13.29 -18.35 -12.39
N GLN A 415 14.05 -17.30 -12.69
CA GLN A 415 14.93 -17.23 -13.88
C GLN A 415 16.31 -17.88 -13.65
N ILE A 416 16.69 -18.17 -12.41
CA ILE A 416 18.01 -18.76 -12.08
C ILE A 416 18.00 -20.26 -12.47
N PRO A 417 18.82 -20.71 -13.44
CA PRO A 417 18.90 -22.12 -13.83
C PRO A 417 19.36 -22.97 -12.64
N ASN A 418 18.71 -24.11 -12.40
CA ASN A 418 18.91 -24.93 -11.19
C ASN A 418 18.56 -24.22 -9.87
N ALA A 419 17.66 -23.22 -9.86
CA ALA A 419 16.98 -22.76 -8.64
C ALA A 419 16.08 -23.83 -7.98
N GLY A 420 16.20 -25.09 -8.43
CA GLY A 420 15.82 -26.26 -7.65
C GLY A 420 16.42 -26.15 -6.25
N ALA A 421 15.55 -26.27 -5.26
CA ALA A 421 15.85 -26.20 -3.84
C ALA A 421 16.18 -24.83 -3.22
N LEU A 422 16.42 -23.70 -3.91
CA LEU A 422 16.53 -22.42 -3.17
C LEU A 422 15.16 -21.89 -2.70
N CYS A 423 14.09 -22.04 -3.51
CA CYS A 423 12.71 -21.75 -3.08
C CYS A 423 12.05 -22.92 -2.31
N ALA A 424 12.55 -24.15 -2.45
CA ALA A 424 12.07 -25.33 -1.72
C ALA A 424 12.90 -25.67 -0.46
N MET A 425 13.98 -24.92 -0.18
CA MET A 425 14.76 -24.97 1.07
C MET A 425 13.98 -24.45 2.28
N PHE A 426 12.80 -23.87 2.08
CA PHE A 426 11.93 -23.34 3.12
C PHE A 426 10.70 -24.25 3.24
N GLY A 427 10.85 -25.38 3.93
CA GLY A 427 9.76 -26.32 4.17
C GLY A 427 8.76 -25.81 5.21
N SER A 428 7.54 -26.34 5.17
CA SER A 428 6.65 -26.34 6.34
C SER A 428 7.29 -27.24 7.39
N SER A 429 8.24 -26.73 8.18
CA SER A 429 8.64 -27.48 9.36
C SER A 429 7.43 -27.52 10.28
N THR A 430 7.22 -28.64 10.98
CA THR A 430 6.52 -28.59 12.26
C THR A 430 7.08 -27.38 13.00
N SER A 431 6.21 -26.46 13.42
CA SER A 431 6.59 -25.17 14.03
C SER A 431 7.85 -25.31 14.89
N MET A 432 8.79 -24.36 14.94
CA MET A 432 9.90 -24.48 15.89
C MET A 432 9.42 -24.70 17.34
N ILE A 433 8.19 -24.25 17.65
CA ILE A 433 7.42 -24.51 18.86
C ILE A 433 7.13 -26.03 19.06
N ARG A 434 6.84 -26.76 17.97
CA ARG A 434 6.53 -28.21 17.89
C ARG A 434 7.58 -29.01 17.09
N PHE A 435 8.82 -28.55 16.96
CA PHE A 435 9.82 -29.27 16.18
C PHE A 435 10.20 -30.57 16.92
N TYR A 436 9.45 -31.63 16.59
CA TYR A 436 9.58 -33.01 17.08
C TYR A 436 10.57 -33.77 16.17
N GLY A 437 11.85 -33.44 16.28
CA GLY A 437 12.89 -34.08 15.45
C GLY A 437 14.10 -34.60 16.22
N THR A 438 14.32 -34.20 17.47
CA THR A 438 15.60 -34.46 18.15
C THR A 438 15.61 -35.69 19.05
N ALA A 439 14.50 -36.41 19.21
CA ALA A 439 14.49 -37.65 20.01
C ALA A 439 15.49 -38.70 19.49
N GLY A 440 15.80 -38.71 18.18
CA GLY A 440 16.79 -39.63 17.60
C GLY A 440 18.25 -39.15 17.72
N ILE A 441 18.51 -37.84 17.74
CA ILE A 441 19.87 -37.27 17.64
C ILE A 441 20.43 -36.81 19.00
N LEU A 442 19.57 -36.46 19.96
CA LEU A 442 19.97 -35.84 21.25
C LEU A 442 19.30 -36.47 22.49
N GLY A 443 18.55 -37.58 22.36
CA GLY A 443 17.89 -38.25 23.49
C GLY A 443 16.61 -37.54 23.98
N HIS A 444 16.38 -37.54 25.32
CA HIS A 444 15.33 -36.77 26.01
C HIS A 444 15.93 -35.48 26.65
N PRO A 445 16.33 -34.47 25.85
CA PRO A 445 17.00 -33.30 26.37
C PRO A 445 16.06 -32.41 27.18
N SER A 446 16.59 -31.72 28.20
CA SER A 446 15.86 -30.62 28.84
C SER A 446 15.79 -29.42 27.88
N GLN A 447 14.63 -28.75 27.82
CA GLN A 447 14.39 -27.68 26.86
C GLN A 447 13.90 -26.39 27.52
N ARG A 448 14.48 -25.27 27.06
CA ARG A 448 13.96 -23.94 27.37
C ARG A 448 13.53 -23.24 26.10
N LEU A 449 12.30 -22.75 26.09
CA LEU A 449 11.70 -21.98 25.01
C LEU A 449 11.44 -20.55 25.49
N LEU A 450 11.91 -19.58 24.71
CA LEU A 450 11.50 -18.19 24.81
C LEU A 450 10.87 -17.80 23.48
N GLU A 451 9.72 -17.15 23.54
CA GLU A 451 9.02 -16.66 22.36
C GLU A 451 8.80 -15.16 22.51
N PHE A 452 9.12 -14.42 21.46
CA PHE A 452 8.89 -12.99 21.36
C PHE A 452 7.86 -12.75 20.25
N GLN A 453 6.62 -12.57 20.65
CA GLN A 453 5.48 -12.37 19.76
C GLN A 453 5.39 -10.90 19.36
N PHE A 454 5.11 -10.63 18.10
CA PHE A 454 4.87 -9.29 17.58
C PHE A 454 3.86 -9.33 16.43
N ARG A 455 3.36 -8.15 16.05
CA ARG A 455 2.68 -7.97 14.77
C ARG A 455 3.54 -7.14 13.82
N ALA A 456 3.46 -7.44 12.53
CA ALA A 456 4.11 -6.70 11.47
C ALA A 456 3.16 -6.55 10.28
N ARG A 457 3.52 -5.67 9.33
CA ARG A 457 2.71 -5.45 8.12
C ARG A 457 2.59 -6.76 7.35
N ARG A 458 1.36 -7.19 7.07
CA ARG A 458 1.04 -8.47 6.42
C ARG A 458 1.76 -8.64 5.08
N ASN A 459 1.63 -7.68 4.16
CA ASN A 459 2.29 -7.70 2.86
C ASN A 459 3.82 -7.75 2.95
N TYR A 460 4.42 -7.19 4.01
CA TYR A 460 5.87 -7.28 4.23
C TYR A 460 6.27 -8.69 4.68
N LEU A 461 5.52 -9.31 5.60
CA LEU A 461 5.73 -10.70 6.00
C LEU A 461 5.55 -11.68 4.82
N GLU A 462 4.60 -11.41 3.92
CA GLU A 462 4.40 -12.19 2.68
C GLU A 462 5.63 -12.20 1.75
N THR A 463 6.56 -11.26 1.90
CA THR A 463 7.84 -11.25 1.15
C THR A 463 8.80 -12.37 1.57
N PHE A 464 8.53 -13.02 2.70
CA PHE A 464 9.29 -14.18 3.16
C PHE A 464 8.71 -15.51 2.65
N LEU A 465 7.49 -15.51 2.11
CA LEU A 465 6.83 -16.73 1.66
C LEU A 465 7.36 -17.22 0.29
N PRO A 466 7.42 -18.54 0.04
CA PRO A 466 8.26 -19.14 -0.98
C PRO A 466 7.72 -19.04 -2.42
N CYS A 467 6.41 -18.97 -2.64
CA CYS A 467 5.81 -18.99 -3.99
C CYS A 467 4.86 -17.81 -4.24
N ILE A 468 4.58 -17.49 -5.51
CA ILE A 468 3.73 -16.35 -5.88
C ILE A 468 2.34 -16.43 -5.25
N ASP A 469 1.78 -17.65 -5.19
CA ASP A 469 0.43 -17.89 -4.65
C ASP A 469 0.40 -17.94 -3.11
N SER A 470 1.56 -17.87 -2.47
CA SER A 470 1.62 -17.84 -1.01
C SER A 470 1.05 -16.53 -0.47
N ARG A 471 0.22 -16.62 0.57
CA ARG A 471 -0.32 -15.45 1.27
C ARG A 471 -0.45 -15.72 2.76
N ILE A 472 -0.71 -14.66 3.53
CA ILE A 472 -1.08 -14.80 4.94
C ILE A 472 -2.59 -14.60 5.07
N ASP A 473 -3.27 -15.56 5.72
CA ASP A 473 -4.69 -15.43 6.04
C ASP A 473 -4.87 -14.54 7.29
N SER A 474 -5.09 -13.25 7.03
CA SER A 474 -5.39 -12.25 8.06
C SER A 474 -6.42 -11.24 7.52
N PRO A 475 -7.43 -10.86 8.32
CA PRO A 475 -8.50 -9.96 7.89
C PRO A 475 -8.09 -8.48 7.78
N GLY A 476 -6.86 -8.10 8.15
CA GLY A 476 -6.41 -6.70 8.17
C GLY A 476 -5.05 -6.46 7.51
N GLY A 477 -4.44 -5.30 7.77
CA GLY A 477 -3.09 -4.98 7.30
C GLY A 477 -1.97 -5.51 8.19
N TRP A 478 -2.32 -6.10 9.34
CA TRP A 478 -1.40 -6.70 10.30
C TRP A 478 -1.39 -8.22 10.21
N SER A 479 -0.25 -8.84 10.53
CA SER A 479 -0.15 -10.26 10.83
C SER A 479 0.78 -10.50 12.00
N ASN A 480 0.51 -11.56 12.77
CA ASN A 480 1.33 -12.00 13.88
C ASN A 480 2.54 -12.80 13.36
N ALA A 481 3.65 -12.69 14.08
CA ALA A 481 4.86 -13.48 13.92
C ALA A 481 5.60 -13.56 15.26
N SER A 482 6.52 -14.51 15.38
CA SER A 482 7.30 -14.70 16.60
C SER A 482 8.77 -14.93 16.30
N TRP A 483 9.64 -14.34 17.11
CA TRP A 483 11.01 -14.84 17.25
C TRP A 483 11.03 -15.91 18.33
N VAL A 484 11.53 -17.09 17.99
CA VAL A 484 11.59 -18.24 18.88
C VAL A 484 13.04 -18.56 19.19
N ILE A 485 13.39 -18.59 20.47
CA ILE A 485 14.67 -19.07 20.98
C ILE A 485 14.44 -20.41 21.66
N ARG A 486 15.11 -21.45 21.17
CA ARG A 486 15.10 -22.78 21.78
C ARG A 486 16.50 -23.15 22.20
N ARG A 487 16.66 -23.55 23.46
CA ARG A 487 17.90 -24.12 23.99
C ARG A 487 17.67 -25.58 24.32
N ILE A 488 18.51 -26.44 23.75
CA ILE A 488 18.48 -27.89 23.92
C ILE A 488 19.73 -28.29 24.67
N GLN A 489 19.58 -28.79 25.90
CA GLN A 489 20.68 -29.36 26.67
C GLN A 489 20.62 -30.89 26.58
N PRO A 490 21.60 -31.55 25.96
CA PRO A 490 21.67 -33.01 25.99
C PRO A 490 21.87 -33.49 27.44
N GLU A 491 21.37 -34.70 27.76
CA GLU A 491 21.67 -35.34 29.04
C GLU A 491 23.19 -35.56 29.18
N GLU A 492 23.70 -35.51 30.42
CA GLU A 492 25.13 -35.53 30.80
C GLU A 492 25.97 -36.65 30.16
N TRP A 493 25.34 -37.68 29.58
CA TRP A 493 25.97 -38.87 29.04
C TRP A 493 26.47 -38.80 27.59
N GLN A 494 26.12 -37.78 26.80
CA GLN A 494 26.45 -37.78 25.36
C GLN A 494 27.65 -36.92 24.93
N GLY A 495 28.30 -36.18 25.84
CA GLY A 495 29.49 -35.38 25.52
C GLY A 495 29.29 -34.27 24.47
N ARG A 496 28.03 -34.00 24.08
CA ARG A 496 27.67 -32.97 23.10
C ARG A 496 27.39 -31.65 23.82
N GLY A 497 27.81 -30.53 23.22
CA GLY A 497 27.50 -29.19 23.72
C GLY A 497 26.01 -28.87 23.62
N ALA A 498 25.55 -27.91 24.43
CA ALA A 498 24.19 -27.37 24.29
C ALA A 498 24.00 -26.77 22.90
N VAL A 499 22.78 -26.87 22.36
CA VAL A 499 22.41 -26.28 21.06
C VAL A 499 21.43 -25.15 21.29
N THR A 500 21.72 -23.99 20.72
CA THR A 500 20.83 -22.83 20.70
C THR A 500 20.32 -22.63 19.28
N ILE A 501 19.02 -22.38 19.18
CA ILE A 501 18.32 -22.10 17.93
C ILE A 501 17.56 -20.80 18.11
N LEU A 502 17.69 -19.89 17.14
CA LEU A 502 16.90 -18.66 17.03
C LEU A 502 16.23 -18.66 15.66
N GLY A 503 14.94 -18.44 15.56
CA GLY A 503 14.34 -18.27 14.23
C GLY A 503 13.01 -17.55 14.24
N LEU A 504 12.60 -17.16 13.05
CA LEU A 504 11.37 -16.42 12.82
C LEU A 504 10.26 -17.40 12.45
N CYS A 505 9.10 -17.27 13.09
CA CYS A 505 7.87 -18.00 12.78
C CYS A 505 6.81 -17.01 12.30
N ILE A 506 6.19 -17.29 11.15
CA ILE A 506 5.07 -16.55 10.57
C ILE A 506 3.82 -17.42 10.70
N PHE A 507 2.76 -16.87 11.30
CA PHE A 507 1.50 -17.59 11.50
C PHE A 507 0.55 -17.45 10.29
N ASN A 508 -0.37 -18.40 10.15
CA ASN A 508 -1.44 -18.41 9.13
C ASN A 508 -0.93 -18.28 7.69
N ALA A 509 0.26 -18.81 7.40
CA ALA A 509 0.79 -18.84 6.05
C ALA A 509 0.07 -19.92 5.23
N LEU A 510 -0.47 -19.50 4.07
CA LEU A 510 -1.04 -20.36 3.04
C LEU A 510 0.00 -20.49 1.93
N LEU A 511 0.60 -21.67 1.75
CA LEU A 511 1.73 -21.91 0.83
C LEU A 511 1.34 -22.59 -0.49
N ALA A 512 0.18 -23.24 -0.49
CA ALA A 512 -0.49 -23.94 -1.59
C ALA A 512 -1.99 -24.02 -1.20
N PRO A 513 -2.92 -24.68 -1.93
CA PRO A 513 -4.34 -24.75 -1.54
C PRO A 513 -4.62 -25.58 -0.26
N ASP A 514 -3.63 -25.69 0.63
CA ASP A 514 -3.68 -26.31 1.95
C ASP A 514 -4.23 -25.36 3.03
N GLU A 515 -4.54 -25.91 4.19
CA GLU A 515 -4.91 -25.15 5.40
C GLU A 515 -3.79 -24.21 5.88
N PRO A 516 -4.13 -23.09 6.57
CA PRO A 516 -3.16 -22.18 7.16
C PRO A 516 -2.18 -22.91 8.09
N LYS A 517 -0.88 -22.63 7.94
CA LYS A 517 0.19 -23.27 8.71
C LYS A 517 1.12 -22.22 9.33
N GLU A 518 1.94 -22.68 10.27
CA GLU A 518 3.12 -21.94 10.72
C GLU A 518 4.24 -22.11 9.69
N PHE A 519 4.93 -21.02 9.35
CA PHE A 519 6.02 -21.01 8.37
C PHE A 519 7.27 -20.37 8.95
N ASN A 520 8.41 -21.05 8.84
CA ASN A 520 9.70 -20.58 9.36
C ASN A 520 10.61 -20.14 8.21
N PRO A 521 10.64 -18.85 7.85
CA PRO A 521 11.46 -18.38 6.73
C PRO A 521 12.96 -18.41 6.99
N VAL A 522 13.40 -18.42 8.25
CA VAL A 522 14.83 -18.43 8.60
C VAL A 522 15.05 -18.93 10.03
N THR A 523 16.08 -19.75 10.17
CA THR A 523 16.55 -20.27 11.46
C THR A 523 18.07 -20.11 11.56
N PHE A 524 18.55 -19.69 12.72
CA PHE A 524 19.95 -19.58 13.09
C PHE A 524 20.27 -20.61 14.18
N CYS A 525 21.47 -21.18 14.16
CA CYS A 525 21.94 -22.15 15.12
C CYS A 525 23.44 -21.97 15.39
N ASP A 526 23.84 -22.20 16.64
CA ASP A 526 25.23 -22.10 17.11
C ASP A 526 26.04 -23.40 16.94
N ASN A 527 25.42 -24.47 16.44
CA ASN A 527 26.04 -25.79 16.34
C ASN A 527 26.23 -26.22 14.86
N PRO A 528 27.48 -26.30 14.36
CA PRO A 528 27.77 -26.67 12.97
C PRO A 528 27.32 -28.08 12.57
N GLU A 529 27.41 -29.05 13.49
CA GLU A 529 26.99 -30.43 13.23
C GLU A 529 25.47 -30.50 13.03
N PHE A 530 24.72 -29.80 13.90
CA PHE A 530 23.28 -29.69 13.80
C PHE A 530 22.85 -29.00 12.50
N VAL A 531 23.51 -27.90 12.13
CA VAL A 531 23.28 -27.20 10.86
C VAL A 531 23.50 -28.14 9.67
N THR A 532 24.57 -28.93 9.70
CA THR A 532 24.90 -29.88 8.62
C THR A 532 23.85 -30.98 8.52
N ALA A 533 23.49 -31.63 9.65
CA ALA A 533 22.47 -32.66 9.70
C ALA A 533 21.09 -32.14 9.26
N ALA A 534 20.66 -30.98 9.79
CA ALA A 534 19.39 -30.36 9.45
C ALA A 534 19.28 -29.96 7.97
N ARG A 535 20.38 -29.54 7.33
CA ARG A 535 20.42 -29.27 5.88
C ARG A 535 20.39 -30.55 5.06
N GLN A 536 21.17 -31.57 5.42
CA GLN A 536 21.29 -32.82 4.65
C GLN A 536 20.08 -33.74 4.80
N GLU A 537 19.53 -33.85 6.00
CA GLU A 537 18.48 -34.82 6.32
C GLU A 537 17.07 -34.23 6.20
N GLN A 538 16.91 -32.93 6.45
CA GLN A 538 15.59 -32.28 6.57
C GLN A 538 15.40 -31.07 5.65
N ASN A 539 16.42 -30.70 4.86
CA ASN A 539 16.40 -29.57 3.93
C ASN A 539 15.92 -28.26 4.59
N LEU A 540 16.30 -28.01 5.85
CA LEU A 540 15.88 -26.84 6.61
C LEU A 540 16.68 -25.57 6.27
N PRO A 541 16.06 -24.38 6.32
CA PRO A 541 16.72 -23.10 6.06
C PRO A 541 17.46 -22.59 7.31
N ILE A 542 18.42 -23.39 7.77
CA ILE A 542 19.18 -23.15 8.99
C ILE A 542 20.56 -22.58 8.67
N LEU A 543 20.96 -21.52 9.38
CA LEU A 543 22.22 -20.81 9.23
C LEU A 543 23.08 -20.99 10.47
N LEU A 544 24.37 -21.23 10.28
CA LEU A 544 25.33 -21.13 11.36
C LEU A 544 25.48 -19.65 11.75
N ALA A 545 25.31 -19.35 13.03
CA ALA A 545 25.56 -18.04 13.60
C ALA A 545 25.98 -18.19 15.06
N ASP A 546 26.83 -17.28 15.53
CA ASP A 546 27.15 -17.19 16.95
C ASP A 546 25.94 -16.60 17.69
N LEU A 547 25.31 -17.41 18.54
CA LEU A 547 24.15 -17.01 19.35
C LEU A 547 24.57 -16.77 20.79
N ASN A 548 24.68 -15.50 21.16
CA ASN A 548 25.18 -15.07 22.47
C ASN A 548 24.03 -14.62 23.37
N GLU A 549 23.73 -15.44 24.36
CA GLU A 549 22.74 -15.12 25.39
C GLU A 549 23.40 -14.39 26.56
N SER A 550 22.86 -13.24 26.94
CA SER A 550 23.33 -12.46 28.09
C SER A 550 22.17 -12.00 28.97
N VAL A 551 22.41 -12.01 30.28
CA VAL A 551 21.52 -11.43 31.28
C VAL A 551 22.34 -10.44 32.10
N ILE A 552 22.04 -9.15 31.97
CA ILE A 552 22.74 -8.07 32.69
C ILE A 552 21.72 -7.35 33.57
N GLY A 553 21.79 -7.60 34.88
CA GLY A 553 20.80 -7.09 35.84
C GLY A 553 19.41 -7.66 35.53
N SER A 554 18.46 -6.78 35.24
CA SER A 554 17.10 -7.13 34.82
C SER A 554 16.93 -7.22 33.29
N LYS A 555 17.98 -7.16 32.49
CA LYS A 555 17.87 -7.20 31.02
C LYS A 555 18.26 -8.56 30.48
N TYR A 556 17.37 -9.14 29.69
CA TYR A 556 17.63 -10.30 28.84
C TYR A 556 18.00 -9.84 27.44
N ARG A 557 19.02 -10.46 26.83
CA ARG A 557 19.38 -10.21 25.43
C ARG A 557 19.95 -11.47 24.77
N MET A 558 19.51 -11.73 23.54
CA MET A 558 20.07 -12.71 22.62
C MET A 558 20.62 -11.97 21.41
N ASP A 559 21.92 -12.08 21.17
CA ASP A 559 22.59 -11.52 20.00
C ASP A 559 22.96 -12.63 19.00
N ALA A 560 22.74 -12.36 17.73
CA ALA A 560 23.15 -13.20 16.62
C ALA A 560 24.25 -12.50 15.82
N SER A 561 25.39 -13.16 15.67
CA SER A 561 26.55 -12.66 14.92
C SER A 561 27.05 -13.66 13.88
N GLY A 562 27.61 -13.13 12.79
CA GLY A 562 28.27 -13.90 11.73
C GLY A 562 29.58 -13.23 11.37
N SER A 563 30.67 -14.00 11.29
CA SER A 563 32.02 -13.50 10.98
C SER A 563 32.45 -12.33 11.88
N GLY A 564 32.09 -12.37 13.17
CA GLY A 564 32.41 -11.32 14.15
C GLY A 564 31.53 -10.07 14.09
N VAL A 565 30.53 -10.03 13.19
CA VAL A 565 29.59 -8.90 13.06
C VAL A 565 28.24 -9.28 13.66
N ASN A 566 27.80 -8.53 14.68
CA ASN A 566 26.43 -8.64 15.20
C ASN A 566 25.46 -8.03 14.17
N PHE A 567 24.55 -8.86 13.66
CA PHE A 567 23.55 -8.42 12.68
C PHE A 567 22.16 -8.28 13.32
N MET A 568 21.89 -8.92 14.46
CA MET A 568 20.61 -8.87 15.13
C MET A 568 20.77 -9.09 16.63
N GLY A 569 19.99 -8.37 17.44
CA GLY A 569 19.84 -8.62 18.86
C GLY A 569 18.38 -8.46 19.28
N ILE A 570 17.86 -9.38 20.09
CA ILE A 570 16.51 -9.34 20.66
C ILE A 570 16.58 -9.38 22.18
N GLY A 571 15.80 -8.56 22.87
CA GLY A 571 15.86 -8.47 24.32
C GLY A 571 14.59 -7.98 24.98
N THR A 572 14.53 -8.11 26.30
CA THR A 572 13.42 -7.61 27.13
C THR A 572 13.92 -7.23 28.53
N ASN A 573 13.13 -6.42 29.25
CA ASN A 573 13.34 -6.17 30.67
C ASN A 573 12.57 -7.22 31.48
N LEU A 574 13.29 -8.06 32.21
CA LEU A 574 12.76 -8.99 33.19
C LEU A 574 12.19 -8.22 34.37
N SER A 575 10.90 -8.39 34.67
CA SER A 575 10.33 -7.98 35.95
C SER A 575 10.99 -8.77 37.09
N SER A 576 11.26 -8.13 38.22
CA SER A 576 11.97 -8.69 39.37
C SER A 576 11.40 -10.06 39.80
N GLY A 577 12.07 -11.14 39.41
CA GLY A 577 11.74 -12.52 39.74
C GLY A 577 12.68 -13.48 39.02
N HIS A 578 13.34 -14.35 39.78
CA HIS A 578 14.42 -15.23 39.34
C HIS A 578 14.13 -16.01 38.04
N LEU A 579 15.21 -16.28 37.28
CA LEU A 579 15.24 -17.14 36.09
C LEU A 579 14.76 -18.58 36.32
N ASN A 580 14.39 -18.98 37.55
CA ASN A 580 14.07 -20.37 37.93
C ASN A 580 12.61 -20.61 38.36
N GLY A 581 11.69 -19.67 38.11
CA GLY A 581 10.28 -19.82 38.52
C GLY A 581 9.33 -20.12 37.37
N VAL A 582 8.48 -21.14 37.53
CA VAL A 582 7.28 -21.39 36.73
C VAL A 582 6.35 -20.17 36.87
N PHE A 583 6.24 -19.35 35.83
CA PHE A 583 5.24 -18.30 35.78
C PHE A 583 3.91 -18.90 35.30
N GLY A 584 2.86 -18.71 36.10
CA GLY A 584 1.48 -18.89 35.66
C GLY A 584 1.17 -17.92 34.51
N LYS A 585 0.17 -18.29 33.71
CA LYS A 585 -0.31 -17.60 32.52
C LYS A 585 -0.41 -16.07 32.69
N GLU A 586 -0.10 -15.36 31.61
CA GLU A 586 -0.37 -13.94 31.35
C GLU A 586 0.52 -12.90 32.05
N GLY A 587 1.67 -12.62 31.44
CA GLY A 587 2.44 -11.40 31.70
C GLY A 587 3.16 -10.93 30.44
N HIS A 588 2.74 -9.81 29.86
CA HIS A 588 3.43 -9.19 28.71
C HIS A 588 4.57 -8.30 29.20
N GLN A 589 5.82 -8.65 28.90
CA GLN A 589 6.98 -7.77 29.09
C GLN A 589 7.32 -7.05 27.78
N LYS A 590 7.52 -5.73 27.84
CA LYS A 590 7.92 -4.92 26.69
C LYS A 590 9.32 -5.32 26.23
N ALA A 591 9.40 -5.87 25.02
CA ALA A 591 10.65 -6.31 24.39
C ALA A 591 11.13 -5.31 23.32
N TRP A 592 12.35 -5.50 22.82
CA TRP A 592 12.94 -4.73 21.73
C TRP A 592 13.79 -5.64 20.82
N VAL A 593 13.95 -5.22 19.57
CA VAL A 593 14.92 -5.81 18.63
C VAL A 593 15.82 -4.69 18.10
N SER A 594 17.11 -4.98 17.98
CA SER A 594 18.08 -4.16 17.26
C SER A 594 18.57 -4.96 16.05
N VAL A 595 18.53 -4.37 14.87
CA VAL A 595 19.14 -4.97 13.66
C VAL A 595 20.24 -4.04 13.19
N THR A 596 21.44 -4.58 12.94
CA THR A 596 22.56 -3.80 12.43
C THR A 596 22.37 -3.62 10.92
N PRO A 597 22.32 -2.38 10.41
CA PRO A 597 22.21 -2.15 8.98
C PRO A 597 23.53 -2.53 8.30
N LEU A 598 23.46 -3.46 7.37
CA LEU A 598 24.58 -3.92 6.55
C LEU A 598 24.25 -3.66 5.09
N ASN A 599 25.23 -3.21 4.30
CA ASN A 599 25.04 -3.05 2.87
C ASN A 599 25.04 -4.41 2.16
N SER A 600 24.58 -4.44 0.90
CA SER A 600 24.45 -5.69 0.14
C SER A 600 25.76 -6.46 0.00
N ASP A 601 26.88 -5.77 -0.24
CA ASP A 601 28.20 -6.41 -0.38
C ASP A 601 28.65 -7.08 0.93
N ALA A 602 28.44 -6.42 2.07
CA ALA A 602 28.73 -6.98 3.39
C ALA A 602 27.80 -8.15 3.71
N LEU A 603 26.52 -8.07 3.33
CA LEU A 603 25.56 -9.15 3.53
C LEU A 603 25.93 -10.39 2.71
N GLU A 604 26.32 -10.23 1.44
CA GLU A 604 26.72 -11.36 0.61
C GLU A 604 28.06 -11.96 1.08
N ALA A 605 28.99 -11.14 1.56
CA ALA A 605 30.25 -11.62 2.12
C ALA A 605 30.07 -12.42 3.43
N ILE A 606 29.11 -12.01 4.29
CA ILE A 606 28.87 -12.65 5.59
C ILE A 606 27.90 -13.84 5.44
N PHE A 607 26.87 -13.71 4.60
CA PHE A 607 25.81 -14.70 4.39
C PHE A 607 25.59 -15.01 2.89
N PRO A 608 26.55 -15.68 2.22
CA PRO A 608 26.42 -16.02 0.81
C PRO A 608 25.13 -16.78 0.53
N GLY A 609 24.36 -16.34 -0.47
CA GLY A 609 23.08 -16.95 -0.85
C GLY A 609 21.90 -16.70 0.10
N MET A 610 22.10 -16.01 1.22
CA MET A 610 21.06 -15.66 2.20
C MET A 610 21.00 -14.15 2.52
N ALA A 611 21.89 -13.36 1.92
CA ALA A 611 21.92 -11.90 2.03
C ALA A 611 20.55 -11.26 1.79
N ASN A 612 19.81 -11.78 0.81
CA ASN A 612 18.47 -11.34 0.47
C ASN A 612 17.45 -11.51 1.62
N ILE A 613 17.58 -12.54 2.47
CA ILE A 613 16.72 -12.79 3.63
C ILE A 613 17.14 -11.90 4.78
N ILE A 614 18.44 -11.82 5.07
CA ILE A 614 18.96 -10.95 6.14
C ILE A 614 18.62 -9.48 5.86
N GLN A 615 18.71 -9.05 4.60
CA GLN A 615 18.28 -7.71 4.17
C GLN A 615 16.78 -7.47 4.46
N ARG A 616 15.93 -8.49 4.30
CA ARG A 616 14.50 -8.37 4.65
C ARG A 616 14.28 -8.34 6.16
N LEU A 617 15.08 -9.06 6.95
CA LEU A 617 15.02 -8.96 8.41
C LEU A 617 15.36 -7.54 8.88
N GLN A 618 16.31 -6.86 8.23
CA GLN A 618 16.65 -5.46 8.52
C GLN A 618 15.50 -4.48 8.26
N GLY A 619 14.61 -4.78 7.30
CA GLY A 619 13.44 -3.94 7.01
C GLY A 619 12.16 -4.34 7.76
N LEU A 620 12.21 -5.36 8.62
CA LEU A 620 11.05 -5.84 9.37
C LEU A 620 10.73 -4.88 10.52
N ASP A 621 9.63 -4.14 10.38
CA ASP A 621 9.09 -3.31 11.45
C ASP A 621 8.18 -4.14 12.37
N MET A 622 8.43 -4.08 13.68
CA MET A 622 7.81 -4.95 14.69
C MET A 622 7.05 -4.12 15.71
N HIS A 623 5.75 -4.40 15.84
CA HIS A 623 4.84 -3.72 16.75
C HIS A 623 4.35 -4.66 17.86
N ASP A 624 4.05 -4.07 19.02
CA ASP A 624 3.50 -4.77 20.19
C ASP A 624 4.32 -6.00 20.62
N LEU A 625 5.64 -5.89 20.48
CA LEU A 625 6.59 -6.96 20.78
C LEU A 625 6.55 -7.30 22.29
N ALA A 626 6.18 -8.56 22.58
CA ALA A 626 6.04 -9.09 23.93
C ALA A 626 6.72 -10.46 24.06
N MET A 627 7.29 -10.76 25.23
CA MET A 627 7.94 -12.05 25.51
C MET A 627 7.03 -12.99 26.33
N THR A 628 6.98 -14.26 25.93
CA THR A 628 6.43 -15.40 26.70
C THR A 628 7.52 -16.46 26.93
N ARG A 629 7.41 -17.24 28.01
CA ARG A 629 8.39 -18.27 28.39
C ARG A 629 7.70 -19.58 28.75
N SER A 630 8.26 -20.69 28.27
CA SER A 630 7.89 -22.04 28.72
C SER A 630 9.13 -22.91 28.95
N GLN A 631 9.12 -23.71 30.01
CA GLN A 631 10.05 -24.81 30.23
C GLN A 631 9.30 -26.12 29.95
N MET A 632 9.92 -27.02 29.19
CA MET A 632 9.38 -28.35 28.86
C MET A 632 10.38 -29.43 29.22
#